data_AF-C5BN97-F1
#
_entry.id   AF-C5BN97-F1
#
_cell.length_a   1.000
_cell.length_b   1.000
_cell.length_c   1.000
_cell.angle_alpha   90.00
_cell.angle_beta   90.00
_cell.angle_gamma   90.00
#
_symmetry.space_group_name_H-M   'P 1'
#
loop_
_entity.id
_entity.type
_entity.pdbx_description
1 polymer ?
#
loop_
_entity_poly.entity_id
_entity_poly.type
_entity_poly.pdbx_seq_one_letter_code
_entity_poly.pdbx_strand_id
1 'polypeptide(L)'
;MNRIRDDYDNSREVPTSAPDWLEAVNAIATIKQTDPAAATNGRILEQIHHSADVQHKENLAAYRKSTANRHRILKAMTPYWRKLAYSVDEVGNRLKEITTRAQSIDQQMLKFNEIVAGTHQAERALKASSITQFVIAALVIAVAAGGAFFNFHLIALPMSEMVGSAQRIGGVKVADLAALVIICLETTAGIFLLESLRITQLFPLIGSMDDRVRRAIMICASCLLLILASTESALAFMRDQIALDLANLRASLAGVDSAEGHSGINSWIPLAANMVLGFILPLALTMVAIPLEYLLQTARTLLGSLAEILLAASVSILRLTASGIKHTGVVVIGLYDLLIAAPLWVENLIRQKQRKAENQYAAQTEEF
;
A
#
# COMPACT_ATOMS: atom_id res chain seq x y z
N MET A 1 -38.28 -13.60 19.94
CA MET A 1 -38.28 -13.25 21.37
C MET A 1 -39.41 -13.97 22.13
N ASN A 2 -40.66 -13.86 21.68
CA ASN A 2 -41.83 -14.43 22.38
C ASN A 2 -41.73 -15.95 22.63
N ARG A 3 -41.31 -16.73 21.64
CA ARG A 3 -41.19 -18.19 21.74
C ARG A 3 -40.24 -18.69 22.85
N ILE A 4 -39.12 -18.01 23.09
CA ILE A 4 -38.17 -18.36 24.16
C ILE A 4 -38.77 -18.07 25.53
N ARG A 5 -39.54 -16.97 25.64
CA ARG A 5 -40.21 -16.57 26.86
C ARG A 5 -41.36 -17.52 27.19
N ASP A 6 -42.17 -17.88 26.20
CA ASP A 6 -43.27 -18.84 26.34
C ASP A 6 -42.73 -20.24 26.73
N ASP A 7 -41.66 -20.70 26.08
CA ASP A 7 -41.00 -21.97 26.43
C ASP A 7 -40.35 -21.92 27.83
N TYR A 8 -39.92 -20.75 28.32
CA TYR A 8 -39.38 -20.55 29.67
C TYR A 8 -40.49 -20.62 30.72
N ASP A 9 -41.62 -19.96 30.46
CA ASP A 9 -42.78 -20.00 31.33
C ASP A 9 -43.38 -21.43 31.40
N ASN A 10 -43.40 -22.15 30.28
CA ASN A 10 -43.84 -23.56 30.22
C ASN A 10 -42.88 -24.58 30.85
N SER A 11 -41.67 -24.15 31.24
CA SER A 11 -40.68 -25.02 31.91
C SER A 11 -40.59 -24.75 33.41
N ARG A 12 -41.47 -23.92 33.97
CA ARG A 12 -41.64 -23.71 35.41
C ARG A 12 -42.25 -24.94 36.10
N GLU A 13 -41.87 -25.15 37.36
CA GLU A 13 -42.33 -26.29 38.15
C GLU A 13 -43.77 -26.06 38.64
N VAL A 14 -44.66 -27.01 38.35
CA VAL A 14 -46.04 -26.98 38.84
C VAL A 14 -46.09 -27.80 40.13
N PRO A 15 -46.56 -27.25 41.27
CA PRO A 15 -46.68 -28.01 42.50
C PRO A 15 -47.65 -29.18 42.30
N THR A 16 -47.29 -30.35 42.81
CA THR A 16 -48.17 -31.54 42.77
C THR A 16 -49.41 -31.29 43.62
N SER A 17 -50.57 -31.74 43.15
CA SER A 17 -51.85 -31.65 43.87
C SER A 17 -51.76 -32.31 45.25
N ALA A 18 -52.54 -31.80 46.21
CA ALA A 18 -52.60 -32.37 47.55
C ALA A 18 -53.05 -33.85 47.51
N PRO A 19 -52.61 -34.71 48.43
CA PRO A 19 -52.91 -36.14 48.37
C PRO A 19 -54.37 -36.45 48.74
N ASP A 20 -55.06 -37.25 47.94
CA ASP A 20 -56.47 -37.64 48.17
C ASP A 20 -56.68 -38.47 49.46
N TRP A 21 -55.65 -39.17 49.95
CA TRP A 21 -55.72 -39.90 51.22
C TRP A 21 -55.86 -38.97 52.44
N LEU A 22 -55.58 -37.67 52.28
CA LEU A 22 -55.71 -36.68 53.34
C LEU A 22 -57.18 -36.50 53.74
N GLU A 23 -58.11 -36.63 52.79
CA GLU A 23 -59.56 -36.69 53.06
C GLU A 23 -59.96 -37.99 53.76
N ALA A 24 -59.40 -39.13 53.34
CA ALA A 24 -59.66 -40.43 53.96
C ALA A 24 -59.14 -40.51 55.41
N VAL A 25 -57.99 -39.90 55.70
CA VAL A 25 -57.43 -39.79 57.05
C VAL A 25 -58.26 -38.84 57.92
N ASN A 26 -58.74 -37.72 57.37
CA ASN A 26 -59.66 -36.82 58.07
C ASN A 26 -61.01 -37.51 58.39
N ALA A 27 -61.50 -38.36 57.49
CA ALA A 27 -62.71 -39.15 57.73
C ALA A 27 -62.53 -40.14 58.90
N ILE A 28 -61.37 -40.81 59.01
CA ILE A 28 -61.04 -41.66 60.17
C ILE A 28 -60.95 -40.84 61.47
N ALA A 29 -60.29 -39.67 61.43
CA ALA A 29 -60.13 -38.82 62.60
C ALA A 29 -61.47 -38.32 63.19
N THR A 30 -62.53 -38.34 62.38
CA THR A 30 -63.88 -37.90 62.77
C THR A 30 -64.73 -39.03 63.39
N ILE A 31 -64.32 -40.29 63.27
CA ILE A 31 -65.06 -41.46 63.80
C ILE A 31 -64.70 -41.67 65.28
N LYS A 32 -65.67 -41.49 66.19
CA LYS A 32 -65.53 -41.79 67.63
C LYS A 32 -65.47 -43.31 67.86
N GLN A 33 -64.49 -43.77 68.64
CA GLN A 33 -64.26 -45.19 69.00
C GLN A 33 -65.45 -45.80 69.77
N THR A 34 -66.17 -46.73 69.13
CA THR A 34 -67.01 -47.73 69.80
C THR A 34 -67.05 -48.99 68.91
N ASP A 35 -66.67 -50.15 69.46
CA ASP A 35 -66.41 -51.42 68.74
C ASP A 35 -67.70 -52.21 68.38
N PRO A 36 -67.75 -53.08 67.34
CA PRO A 36 -66.65 -53.91 66.81
C PRO A 36 -66.11 -53.38 65.48
N ALA A 37 -65.00 -52.66 65.54
CA ALA A 37 -64.41 -51.85 64.49
C ALA A 37 -63.10 -52.44 63.93
N ALA A 38 -62.73 -53.70 64.24
CA ALA A 38 -61.52 -54.31 63.70
C ALA A 38 -61.62 -54.59 62.19
N ALA A 39 -62.79 -55.05 61.71
CA ALA A 39 -63.00 -55.38 60.29
C ALA A 39 -63.26 -54.14 59.42
N THR A 40 -63.93 -53.11 59.94
CA THR A 40 -64.14 -51.83 59.25
C THR A 40 -62.85 -50.99 59.22
N ASN A 41 -62.08 -50.95 60.31
CA ASN A 41 -60.78 -50.26 60.30
C ASN A 41 -59.79 -50.96 59.37
N GLY A 42 -59.74 -52.29 59.35
CA GLY A 42 -58.90 -53.05 58.41
C GLY A 42 -59.21 -52.74 56.95
N ARG A 43 -60.49 -52.73 56.56
CA ARG A 43 -60.92 -52.40 55.19
C ARG A 43 -60.64 -50.94 54.81
N ILE A 44 -60.80 -50.00 55.73
CA ILE A 44 -60.50 -48.58 55.47
C ILE A 44 -58.98 -48.35 55.40
N LEU A 45 -58.17 -48.97 56.27
CA LEU A 45 -56.71 -48.95 56.18
C LEU A 45 -56.21 -49.58 54.87
N GLU A 46 -56.83 -50.67 54.44
CA GLU A 46 -56.54 -51.32 53.17
C GLU A 46 -56.93 -50.43 51.98
N GLN A 47 -58.03 -49.69 52.09
CA GLN A 47 -58.46 -48.68 51.10
C GLN A 47 -57.54 -47.44 51.10
N ILE A 48 -57.02 -47.00 52.25
CA ILE A 48 -55.99 -45.96 52.35
C ILE A 48 -54.67 -46.44 51.74
N HIS A 49 -54.24 -47.66 52.05
CA HIS A 49 -53.02 -48.23 51.48
C HIS A 49 -53.14 -48.37 49.96
N HIS A 50 -54.29 -48.87 49.47
CA HIS A 50 -54.54 -48.99 48.03
C HIS A 50 -54.62 -47.62 47.34
N SER A 51 -55.35 -46.65 47.90
CA SER A 51 -55.43 -45.29 47.34
C SER A 51 -54.08 -44.56 47.39
N ALA A 52 -53.28 -44.74 48.45
CA ALA A 52 -51.94 -44.18 48.56
C ALA A 52 -50.97 -44.80 47.53
N ASP A 53 -51.02 -46.11 47.30
CA ASP A 53 -50.16 -46.78 46.31
C ASP A 53 -50.56 -46.42 44.86
N VAL A 54 -51.87 -46.34 44.58
CA VAL A 54 -52.39 -45.85 43.29
C VAL A 54 -51.99 -44.39 43.05
N GLN A 55 -52.25 -43.51 44.02
CA GLN A 55 -51.88 -42.09 43.93
C GLN A 55 -50.37 -41.90 43.81
N HIS A 56 -49.56 -42.68 44.53
CA HIS A 56 -48.11 -42.62 44.44
C HIS A 56 -47.61 -43.00 43.04
N LYS A 57 -48.17 -44.07 42.45
CA LYS A 57 -47.87 -44.49 41.08
C LYS A 57 -48.30 -43.44 40.06
N GLU A 58 -49.48 -42.86 40.21
CA GLU A 58 -49.98 -41.81 39.32
C GLU A 58 -49.16 -40.51 39.44
N ASN A 59 -48.86 -40.07 40.66
CA ASN A 59 -48.03 -38.89 40.92
C ASN A 59 -46.60 -39.10 40.37
N LEU A 60 -46.00 -40.28 40.56
CA LEU A 60 -44.68 -40.59 39.98
C LEU A 60 -44.72 -40.60 38.44
N ALA A 61 -45.76 -41.16 37.83
CA ALA A 61 -45.92 -41.16 36.38
C ALA A 61 -46.11 -39.75 35.83
N ALA A 62 -46.95 -38.94 36.48
CA ALA A 62 -47.19 -37.54 36.15
C ALA A 62 -45.92 -36.68 36.31
N TYR A 63 -45.18 -36.90 37.41
CA TYR A 63 -43.91 -36.21 37.69
C TYR A 63 -42.85 -36.56 36.64
N ARG A 64 -42.70 -37.85 36.30
CA ARG A 64 -41.79 -38.30 35.24
C ARG A 64 -42.15 -37.69 33.88
N LYS A 65 -43.43 -37.66 33.53
CA LYS A 65 -43.93 -37.07 32.29
C LYS A 65 -43.69 -35.55 32.23
N SER A 66 -43.94 -34.84 33.33
CA SER A 66 -43.68 -33.40 33.47
C SER A 66 -42.18 -33.09 33.31
N THR A 67 -41.32 -33.84 34.01
CA THR A 67 -39.87 -33.69 33.94
C THR A 67 -39.32 -33.94 32.55
N ALA A 68 -39.81 -35.00 31.87
CA ALA A 68 -39.44 -35.30 30.49
C ALA A 68 -39.85 -34.17 29.53
N ASN A 69 -41.03 -33.58 29.71
CA ASN A 69 -41.49 -32.47 28.89
C ASN A 69 -40.63 -31.21 29.11
N ARG A 70 -40.25 -30.89 30.36
CA ARG A 70 -39.36 -29.77 30.68
C ARG A 70 -37.98 -29.95 30.04
N HIS A 71 -37.37 -31.12 30.17
CA HIS A 71 -36.09 -31.40 29.52
C HIS A 71 -36.16 -31.34 27.99
N ARG A 72 -37.29 -31.76 27.39
CA ARG A 72 -37.51 -31.63 25.95
C ARG A 72 -37.57 -30.16 25.51
N ILE A 73 -38.29 -29.31 26.26
CA ILE A 73 -38.39 -27.87 25.99
C ILE A 73 -37.03 -27.20 26.15
N LEU A 74 -36.31 -27.46 27.25
CA LEU A 74 -34.96 -26.93 27.50
C LEU A 74 -33.97 -27.35 26.41
N LYS A 75 -34.02 -28.61 25.96
CA LYS A 75 -33.19 -29.10 24.84
C LYS A 75 -33.53 -28.41 23.52
N ALA A 76 -34.80 -28.09 23.29
CA ALA A 76 -35.23 -27.35 22.11
C ALA A 76 -34.76 -25.88 22.13
N MET A 77 -34.52 -25.29 23.31
CA MET A 77 -34.00 -23.93 23.45
C MET A 77 -32.50 -23.79 23.21
N THR A 78 -31.70 -24.85 23.46
CA THR A 78 -30.23 -24.81 23.34
C THR A 78 -29.71 -24.17 22.04
N PRO A 79 -30.21 -24.50 20.84
CA PRO A 79 -29.71 -23.88 19.61
C PRO A 79 -29.98 -22.37 19.52
N TYR A 80 -31.10 -21.89 20.10
CA TYR A 80 -31.43 -20.46 20.10
C TYR A 80 -30.51 -19.68 21.06
N TRP A 81 -30.23 -20.23 22.24
CA TRP A 81 -29.24 -19.66 23.16
C TRP A 81 -27.84 -19.59 22.54
N ARG A 82 -27.44 -20.63 21.80
CA ARG A 82 -26.15 -20.63 21.09
C ARG A 82 -26.09 -19.56 19.99
N LYS A 83 -27.18 -19.38 19.23
CA LYS A 83 -27.29 -18.31 18.23
C LYS A 83 -27.22 -16.92 18.86
N LEU A 84 -27.89 -16.73 19.99
CA LEU A 84 -27.87 -15.44 20.70
C LEU A 84 -26.49 -15.14 21.27
N ALA A 85 -25.84 -16.12 21.90
CA ALA A 85 -24.46 -16.00 22.37
C ALA A 85 -23.50 -15.65 21.21
N TYR A 86 -23.62 -16.33 20.07
CA TYR A 86 -22.83 -16.04 18.88
C TYR A 86 -23.07 -14.62 18.36
N SER A 87 -24.33 -14.18 18.27
CA SER A 87 -24.66 -12.83 17.82
C SER A 87 -24.12 -11.75 18.75
N VAL A 88 -24.14 -11.98 20.07
CA VAL A 88 -23.58 -11.05 21.06
C VAL A 88 -22.06 -10.99 20.94
N ASP A 89 -21.41 -12.13 20.77
CA ASP A 89 -19.95 -12.21 20.57
C ASP A 89 -19.53 -11.52 19.26
N GLU A 90 -20.27 -11.73 18.17
CA GLU A 90 -20.03 -11.05 16.90
C GLU A 90 -20.19 -9.52 17.02
N VAL A 91 -21.22 -9.05 17.72
CA VAL A 91 -21.39 -7.61 18.01
C VAL A 91 -20.23 -7.09 18.86
N GLY A 92 -19.79 -7.83 19.88
CA GLY A 92 -18.64 -7.46 20.70
C GLY A 92 -17.35 -7.33 19.89
N ASN A 93 -17.11 -8.26 18.95
CA ASN A 93 -15.94 -8.21 18.07
C ASN A 93 -16.01 -7.03 17.09
N ARG A 94 -17.18 -6.75 16.50
CA ARG A 94 -17.38 -5.57 15.65
C ARG A 94 -17.17 -4.26 16.42
N LEU A 95 -17.62 -4.19 17.68
CA LEU A 95 -17.42 -3.00 18.52
C LEU A 95 -15.94 -2.76 18.82
N LYS A 96 -15.19 -3.83 19.12
CA LYS A 96 -13.73 -3.77 19.29
C LYS A 96 -13.05 -3.27 18.03
N GLU A 97 -13.44 -3.79 16.86
CA GLU A 97 -12.88 -3.35 15.58
C GLU A 97 -13.16 -1.86 15.32
N ILE A 98 -14.38 -1.39 15.58
CA ILE A 98 -14.73 0.03 15.48
C ILE A 98 -13.85 0.88 16.42
N THR A 99 -13.63 0.42 17.65
CA THR A 99 -12.80 1.13 18.63
C THR A 99 -11.34 1.22 18.16
N THR A 100 -10.77 0.12 17.67
CA THR A 100 -9.41 0.10 17.11
C THR A 100 -9.28 1.00 15.88
N ARG A 101 -10.28 0.97 14.99
CA ARG A 101 -10.32 1.85 13.80
C ARG A 101 -10.43 3.32 14.20
N ALA A 102 -11.23 3.66 15.21
CA ALA A 102 -11.34 5.01 15.75
C ALA A 102 -10.01 5.52 16.30
N GLN A 103 -9.30 4.71 17.09
CA GLN A 103 -7.95 5.05 17.58
C GLN A 103 -6.96 5.31 16.43
N SER A 104 -7.01 4.52 15.37
CA SER A 104 -6.18 4.74 14.19
C SER A 104 -6.53 6.04 13.47
N ILE A 105 -7.81 6.37 13.35
CA ILE A 105 -8.29 7.64 12.78
C ILE A 105 -7.79 8.82 13.61
N ASP A 106 -7.90 8.75 14.94
CA ASP A 106 -7.42 9.82 15.83
C ASP A 106 -5.92 10.07 15.65
N GLN A 107 -5.11 9.01 15.56
CA GLN A 107 -3.67 9.14 15.31
C GLN A 107 -3.37 9.79 13.94
N GLN A 108 -4.13 9.45 12.91
CA GLN A 108 -3.98 10.07 11.58
C GLN A 108 -4.45 11.53 11.59
N MET A 109 -5.51 11.85 12.34
CA MET A 109 -6.02 13.21 12.49
C MET A 109 -5.02 14.10 13.24
N LEU A 110 -4.33 13.58 14.26
CA LEU A 110 -3.25 14.30 14.93
C LEU A 110 -2.11 14.64 13.96
N LYS A 111 -1.63 13.66 13.19
CA LYS A 111 -0.60 13.90 12.15
C LYS A 111 -1.08 14.91 11.10
N PHE A 112 -2.32 14.81 10.67
CA PHE A 112 -2.91 15.75 9.72
C PHE A 112 -2.93 17.18 10.28
N ASN A 113 -3.35 17.36 11.53
CA ASN A 113 -3.34 18.66 12.21
C ASN A 113 -1.92 19.22 12.35
N GLU A 114 -0.92 18.38 12.62
CA GLU A 114 0.50 18.80 12.66
C GLU A 114 1.03 19.28 11.30
N ILE A 115 0.56 18.66 10.21
CA ILE A 115 0.88 19.06 8.83
C ILE A 115 0.19 20.38 8.49
N VAL A 116 -1.10 20.53 8.81
CA VAL A 116 -1.87 21.78 8.60
C VAL A 116 -1.29 22.94 9.42
N ALA A 117 -0.83 22.66 10.63
CA ALA A 117 -0.17 23.65 11.49
C ALA A 117 1.22 24.07 11.01
N GLY A 118 1.77 23.45 9.95
CA GLY A 118 3.06 23.82 9.36
C GLY A 118 4.25 23.60 10.29
N THR A 119 4.16 22.62 11.20
CA THR A 119 5.25 22.36 12.15
C THR A 119 6.51 21.87 11.41
N HIS A 120 7.67 22.43 11.75
CA HIS A 120 8.95 22.09 11.11
C HIS A 120 9.34 20.60 11.23
N GLN A 121 8.83 19.89 12.25
CA GLN A 121 9.02 18.43 12.37
C GLN A 121 8.23 17.65 11.33
N ALA A 122 6.94 17.98 11.11
CA ALA A 122 6.12 17.33 10.09
C ALA A 122 6.66 17.62 8.68
N GLU A 123 7.10 18.85 8.41
CA GLU A 123 7.69 19.23 7.13
C GLU A 123 9.02 18.48 6.87
N ARG A 124 9.90 18.38 7.87
CA ARG A 124 11.15 17.61 7.76
C ARG A 124 10.91 16.11 7.64
N ALA A 125 9.95 15.55 8.36
CA ALA A 125 9.61 14.13 8.26
C ALA A 125 9.07 13.78 6.87
N LEU A 126 8.19 14.61 6.31
CA LEU A 126 7.64 14.42 4.96
C LEU A 126 8.71 14.56 3.86
N LYS A 127 9.60 15.56 3.98
CA LYS A 127 10.71 15.76 3.04
C LYS A 127 11.76 14.65 3.14
N ALA A 128 12.15 14.24 4.34
CA ALA A 128 13.12 13.16 4.54
C ALA A 128 12.57 11.81 4.04
N SER A 129 11.30 11.51 4.29
CA SER A 129 10.65 10.29 3.80
C SER A 129 10.54 10.26 2.28
N SER A 130 10.29 11.41 1.64
CA SER A 130 10.19 11.50 0.18
C SER A 130 11.54 11.30 -0.50
N ILE A 131 12.62 11.84 0.07
CA ILE A 131 14.00 11.68 -0.46
C ILE A 131 14.42 10.21 -0.40
N THR A 132 14.25 9.53 0.74
CA THR A 132 14.67 8.13 0.88
C THR A 132 13.87 7.21 -0.04
N GLN A 133 12.55 7.42 -0.15
CA GLN A 133 11.70 6.69 -1.07
C GLN A 133 12.11 6.93 -2.54
N PHE A 134 12.43 8.16 -2.92
CA PHE A 134 12.93 8.47 -4.26
C PHE A 134 14.25 7.75 -4.57
N VAL A 135 15.21 7.76 -3.62
CA VAL A 135 16.51 7.09 -3.80
C VAL A 135 16.33 5.58 -3.95
N ILE A 136 15.48 4.96 -3.12
CA ILE A 136 15.18 3.53 -3.21
C ILE A 136 14.52 3.22 -4.55
N ALA A 137 13.49 3.98 -4.95
CA ALA A 137 12.81 3.78 -6.23
C ALA A 137 13.77 3.98 -7.42
N ALA A 138 14.64 4.99 -7.38
CA ALA A 138 15.64 5.26 -8.42
C ALA A 138 16.67 4.13 -8.53
N LEU A 139 17.13 3.57 -7.40
CA LEU A 139 18.04 2.42 -7.39
C LEU A 139 17.38 1.19 -8.03
N VAL A 140 16.12 0.91 -7.67
CA VAL A 140 15.38 -0.21 -8.27
C VAL A 140 15.18 0.01 -9.77
N ILE A 141 14.85 1.23 -10.21
CA ILE A 141 14.76 1.59 -11.64
C ILE A 141 16.10 1.43 -12.35
N ALA A 142 17.23 1.74 -11.71
CA ALA A 142 18.55 1.53 -12.30
C ALA A 142 18.86 0.04 -12.51
N VAL A 143 18.51 -0.82 -11.55
CA VAL A 143 18.63 -2.29 -11.70
C VAL A 143 17.72 -2.79 -12.82
N ALA A 144 16.48 -2.30 -12.88
CA ALA A 144 15.54 -2.61 -13.96
C ALA A 144 16.05 -2.19 -15.34
N ALA A 145 16.66 -1.01 -15.46
CA ALA A 145 17.28 -0.54 -16.69
C ALA A 145 18.44 -1.47 -17.12
N GLY A 146 19.20 -2.00 -16.17
CA GLY A 146 20.17 -3.07 -16.41
C GLY A 146 19.51 -4.34 -16.98
N GLY A 147 18.40 -4.78 -16.40
CA GLY A 147 17.59 -5.88 -16.93
C GLY A 147 17.13 -5.64 -18.36
N ALA A 148 16.56 -4.46 -18.64
CA ALA A 148 16.16 -4.04 -19.99
C ALA A 148 17.34 -4.00 -20.97
N PHE A 149 18.51 -3.56 -20.52
CA PHE A 149 19.73 -3.56 -21.32
C PHE A 149 20.18 -4.97 -21.71
N PHE A 150 20.12 -5.93 -20.77
CA PHE A 150 20.40 -7.33 -21.07
C PHE A 150 19.37 -7.93 -22.03
N ASN A 151 18.09 -7.64 -21.82
CA ASN A 151 17.01 -8.07 -22.69
C ASN A 151 17.15 -7.55 -24.13
N PHE A 152 17.51 -6.26 -24.28
CA PHE A 152 17.85 -5.69 -25.58
C PHE A 152 18.96 -6.46 -26.29
N HIS A 153 20.02 -6.82 -25.59
CA HIS A 153 21.13 -7.60 -26.17
C HIS A 153 20.74 -9.06 -26.46
N LEU A 154 19.79 -9.64 -25.72
CA LEU A 154 19.26 -10.97 -26.03
C LEU A 154 18.52 -10.99 -27.37
N ILE A 155 17.82 -9.91 -27.69
CA ILE A 155 16.92 -9.80 -28.85
C ILE A 155 17.64 -9.28 -30.10
N ALA A 156 18.51 -8.28 -29.94
CA ALA A 156 19.07 -7.52 -31.07
C ALA A 156 19.87 -8.38 -32.05
N LEU A 157 20.64 -9.37 -31.56
CA LEU A 157 21.49 -10.20 -32.42
C LEU A 157 20.67 -11.12 -33.35
N PRO A 158 19.75 -11.97 -32.87
CA PRO A 158 18.86 -12.75 -33.74
C PRO A 158 18.04 -11.89 -34.70
N MET A 159 17.55 -10.74 -34.25
CA MET A 159 16.78 -9.82 -35.09
C MET A 159 17.62 -9.24 -36.24
N SER A 160 18.93 -9.09 -36.05
CA SER A 160 19.82 -8.63 -37.11
C SER A 160 20.01 -9.67 -38.21
N GLU A 161 19.88 -10.96 -37.90
CA GLU A 161 19.89 -12.02 -38.92
C GLU A 161 18.53 -12.12 -39.62
N MET A 162 17.42 -11.99 -38.89
CA MET A 162 16.07 -12.11 -39.48
C MET A 162 15.65 -10.90 -40.33
N VAL A 163 15.98 -9.68 -39.89
CA VAL A 163 15.53 -8.43 -40.53
C VAL A 163 16.62 -7.83 -41.44
N GLY A 164 17.83 -8.38 -41.41
CA GLY A 164 18.95 -7.99 -42.24
C GLY A 164 19.85 -6.95 -41.56
N SER A 165 21.07 -7.38 -41.21
CA SER A 165 22.05 -6.61 -40.45
C SER A 165 22.60 -5.40 -41.21
N ALA A 166 22.55 -5.44 -42.55
CA ALA A 166 22.98 -4.36 -43.43
C ALA A 166 21.93 -3.25 -43.58
N GLN A 167 20.67 -3.50 -43.21
CA GLN A 167 19.60 -2.53 -43.37
C GLN A 167 19.67 -1.50 -42.23
N ARG A 168 19.92 -0.24 -42.59
CA ARG A 168 19.99 0.89 -41.66
C ARG A 168 18.96 1.94 -42.07
N ILE A 169 18.23 2.48 -41.09
CA ILE A 169 17.30 3.59 -41.27
C ILE A 169 17.85 4.76 -40.46
N GLY A 170 18.11 5.90 -41.12
CA GLY A 170 18.62 7.11 -40.43
C GLY A 170 19.95 6.91 -39.68
N GLY A 171 20.79 5.96 -40.12
CA GLY A 171 22.06 5.64 -39.46
C GLY A 171 21.97 4.62 -38.32
N VAL A 172 20.78 4.22 -37.87
CA VAL A 172 20.59 3.17 -36.86
C VAL A 172 20.30 1.83 -37.53
N LYS A 173 20.77 0.71 -36.97
CA LYS A 173 20.47 -0.64 -37.50
C LYS A 173 18.98 -0.95 -37.26
N VAL A 174 18.31 -1.54 -38.25
CA VAL A 174 16.88 -1.89 -38.12
C VAL A 174 16.65 -2.89 -36.98
N ALA A 175 17.60 -3.80 -36.74
CA ALA A 175 17.55 -4.77 -35.65
C ALA A 175 17.46 -4.11 -34.26
N ASP A 176 18.28 -3.07 -34.03
CA ASP A 176 18.31 -2.33 -32.77
C ASP A 176 16.96 -1.62 -32.55
N LEU A 177 16.41 -1.01 -33.60
CA LEU A 177 15.09 -0.37 -33.53
C LEU A 177 13.98 -1.39 -33.23
N ALA A 178 14.02 -2.55 -33.87
CA ALA A 178 13.02 -3.60 -33.68
C ALA A 178 13.06 -4.17 -32.25
N ALA A 179 14.26 -4.42 -31.71
CA ALA A 179 14.43 -4.84 -30.32
C ALA A 179 13.87 -3.80 -29.33
N LEU A 180 14.13 -2.51 -29.55
CA LEU A 180 13.59 -1.44 -28.73
C LEU A 180 12.06 -1.38 -28.79
N VAL A 181 11.47 -1.57 -29.98
CA VAL A 181 10.01 -1.58 -30.16
C VAL A 181 9.36 -2.73 -29.38
N ILE A 182 9.96 -3.93 -29.40
CA ILE A 182 9.48 -5.07 -28.63
C ILE A 182 9.48 -4.73 -27.13
N ILE A 183 10.60 -4.27 -26.59
CA ILE A 183 10.74 -3.90 -25.18
C ILE A 183 9.75 -2.80 -24.79
N CYS A 184 9.57 -1.78 -25.64
CA CYS A 184 8.59 -0.72 -25.39
C CYS A 184 7.15 -1.27 -25.34
N LEU A 185 6.81 -2.18 -26.25
CA LEU A 185 5.48 -2.77 -26.33
C LEU A 185 5.22 -3.70 -25.12
N GLU A 186 6.22 -4.45 -24.69
CA GLU A 186 6.18 -5.26 -23.45
C GLU A 186 6.05 -4.40 -22.20
N THR A 187 6.89 -3.37 -22.06
CA THR A 187 6.83 -2.45 -20.92
C THR A 187 5.46 -1.78 -20.83
N THR A 188 4.92 -1.38 -21.97
CA THR A 188 3.58 -0.77 -22.07
C THR A 188 2.50 -1.77 -21.66
N ALA A 189 2.53 -2.99 -22.20
CA ALA A 189 1.59 -4.05 -21.83
C ALA A 189 1.68 -4.41 -20.34
N GLY A 190 2.89 -4.44 -19.77
CA GLY A 190 3.16 -4.66 -18.35
C GLY A 190 2.55 -3.58 -17.46
N ILE A 191 2.74 -2.32 -17.81
CA ILE A 191 2.13 -1.19 -17.10
C ILE A 191 0.59 -1.30 -17.13
N PHE A 192 -0.01 -1.56 -18.29
CA PHE A 192 -1.46 -1.72 -18.41
C PHE A 192 -2.00 -2.91 -17.62
N LEU A 193 -1.25 -4.02 -17.56
CA LEU A 193 -1.60 -5.20 -16.78
C LEU A 193 -1.61 -4.89 -15.28
N LEU A 194 -0.57 -4.24 -14.77
CA LEU A 194 -0.46 -3.88 -13.35
C LEU A 194 -1.49 -2.83 -12.92
N GLU A 195 -1.79 -1.88 -13.80
CA GLU A 195 -2.85 -0.90 -13.58
C GLU A 195 -4.24 -1.57 -13.54
N SER A 196 -4.49 -2.52 -14.45
CA SER A 196 -5.76 -3.26 -14.49
C SER A 196 -5.94 -4.18 -13.27
N LEU A 197 -4.84 -4.64 -12.67
CA LEU A 197 -4.83 -5.38 -11.41
C LEU A 197 -4.94 -4.48 -10.17
N ARG A 198 -4.92 -3.15 -10.32
CA ARG A 198 -4.89 -2.16 -9.23
C ARG A 198 -3.69 -2.33 -8.29
N ILE A 199 -2.58 -2.86 -8.81
CA ILE A 199 -1.31 -2.91 -8.09
C ILE A 199 -0.62 -1.55 -8.19
N THR A 200 -0.66 -0.93 -9.37
CA THR A 200 -0.20 0.43 -9.60
C THR A 200 -1.36 1.41 -9.78
N GLN A 201 -1.08 2.71 -9.56
CA GLN A 201 -1.99 3.83 -9.80
C GLN A 201 -1.34 4.90 -10.69
N LEU A 202 -0.72 4.49 -11.78
CA LEU A 202 -0.13 5.39 -12.76
C LEU A 202 -1.21 6.12 -13.59
N PHE A 203 -2.33 5.45 -13.85
CA PHE A 203 -3.43 5.95 -14.68
C PHE A 203 -4.79 5.76 -13.98
N PRO A 204 -5.17 6.69 -13.07
CA PRO A 204 -6.38 6.54 -12.25
C PRO A 204 -7.67 6.36 -13.06
N LEU A 205 -7.68 6.78 -14.32
CA LEU A 205 -8.79 6.57 -15.25
C LEU A 205 -9.12 5.08 -15.43
N ILE A 206 -8.10 4.22 -15.54
CA ILE A 206 -8.26 2.76 -15.76
C ILE A 206 -8.84 2.09 -14.52
N GLY A 207 -8.46 2.55 -13.32
CA GLY A 207 -9.01 2.06 -12.07
C GLY A 207 -10.52 2.33 -11.91
N SER A 208 -11.00 3.42 -12.52
CA SER A 208 -12.42 3.83 -12.50
C SER A 208 -13.29 3.21 -13.60
N MET A 209 -12.69 2.46 -14.54
CA MET A 209 -13.44 1.79 -15.61
C MET A 209 -14.28 0.63 -15.08
N ASP A 210 -15.36 0.32 -15.82
CA ASP A 210 -16.22 -0.83 -15.55
C ASP A 210 -15.42 -2.15 -15.58
N ASP A 211 -15.80 -3.09 -14.71
CA ASP A 211 -15.05 -4.34 -14.47
C ASP A 211 -14.89 -5.18 -15.73
N ARG A 212 -15.84 -5.08 -16.68
CA ARG A 212 -15.79 -5.77 -17.98
C ARG A 212 -14.62 -5.29 -18.84
N VAL A 213 -14.46 -3.97 -18.94
CA VAL A 213 -13.39 -3.36 -19.75
C VAL A 213 -12.04 -3.62 -19.10
N ARG A 214 -11.95 -3.45 -17.78
CA ARG A 214 -10.71 -3.74 -17.04
C ARG A 214 -10.26 -5.19 -17.21
N ARG A 215 -11.20 -6.14 -17.15
CA ARG A 215 -10.90 -7.57 -17.38
C ARG A 215 -10.47 -7.83 -18.83
N ALA A 216 -11.08 -7.16 -19.80
CA ALA A 216 -10.67 -7.28 -21.20
C ALA A 216 -9.24 -6.77 -21.42
N ILE A 217 -8.88 -5.61 -20.84
CA ILE A 217 -7.51 -5.06 -20.88
C ILE A 217 -6.54 -6.03 -20.20
N MET A 218 -6.88 -6.56 -19.03
CA MET A 218 -6.06 -7.54 -18.31
C MET A 218 -5.79 -8.78 -19.16
N ILE A 219 -6.82 -9.37 -19.77
CA ILE A 219 -6.68 -10.56 -20.61
C ILE A 219 -5.87 -10.25 -21.87
N CYS A 220 -6.14 -9.12 -22.52
CA CYS A 220 -5.43 -8.69 -23.73
C CYS A 220 -3.94 -8.45 -23.46
N ALA A 221 -3.61 -7.67 -22.42
CA ALA A 221 -2.24 -7.38 -22.01
C ALA A 221 -1.51 -8.66 -21.58
N SER A 222 -2.16 -9.54 -20.82
CA SER A 222 -1.56 -10.80 -20.39
C SER A 222 -1.31 -11.76 -21.57
N CYS A 223 -2.21 -11.80 -22.55
CA CYS A 223 -2.03 -12.59 -23.76
C CYS A 223 -0.90 -12.03 -24.64
N LEU A 224 -0.86 -10.70 -24.81
CA LEU A 224 0.19 -10.01 -25.55
C LEU A 224 1.57 -10.24 -24.93
N LEU A 225 1.70 -10.09 -23.61
CA LEU A 225 2.95 -10.38 -22.89
C LEU A 225 3.38 -11.84 -23.01
N LEU A 226 2.44 -12.79 -22.95
CA LEU A 226 2.76 -14.20 -23.11
C LEU A 226 3.28 -14.48 -24.51
N ILE A 227 2.63 -13.94 -25.55
CA ILE A 227 3.09 -14.07 -26.94
C ILE A 227 4.50 -13.49 -27.08
N LEU A 228 4.75 -12.28 -26.58
CA LEU A 228 6.07 -11.64 -26.68
C LEU A 228 7.14 -12.41 -25.92
N ALA A 229 6.88 -12.80 -24.67
CA ALA A 229 7.79 -13.62 -23.88
C ALA A 229 8.10 -14.97 -24.55
N SER A 230 7.11 -15.60 -25.19
CA SER A 230 7.34 -16.81 -25.99
C SER A 230 8.20 -16.52 -27.23
N THR A 231 7.99 -15.40 -27.93
CA THR A 231 8.85 -15.02 -29.05
C THR A 231 10.27 -14.72 -28.59
N GLU A 232 10.47 -14.08 -27.44
CA GLU A 232 11.80 -13.81 -26.90
C GLU A 232 12.54 -15.07 -26.45
N SER A 233 11.82 -16.05 -25.88
CA SER A 233 12.39 -17.36 -25.60
C SER A 233 12.88 -18.05 -26.89
N ALA A 234 12.14 -17.92 -27.98
CA ALA A 234 12.54 -18.43 -29.30
C ALA A 234 13.73 -17.65 -29.89
N LEU A 235 13.78 -16.33 -29.72
CA LEU A 235 14.92 -15.50 -30.15
C LEU A 235 16.17 -15.84 -29.33
N ALA A 236 16.05 -16.08 -28.02
CA ALA A 236 17.15 -16.53 -27.17
C ALA A 236 17.71 -17.89 -27.61
N PHE A 237 16.83 -18.83 -28.01
CA PHE A 237 17.25 -20.08 -28.65
C PHE A 237 18.02 -19.81 -29.95
N MET A 238 17.49 -18.94 -30.81
CA MET A 238 18.14 -18.61 -32.08
C MET A 238 19.51 -17.96 -31.89
N ARG A 239 19.66 -17.09 -30.87
CA ARG A 239 20.93 -16.46 -30.49
C ARG A 239 22.01 -17.49 -30.19
N ASP A 240 21.67 -18.51 -29.39
CA ASP A 240 22.62 -19.55 -28.98
C ASP A 240 23.02 -20.42 -30.17
N GLN A 241 22.08 -20.73 -31.08
CA GLN A 241 22.39 -21.46 -32.32
C GLN A 241 23.32 -20.66 -33.24
N ILE A 242 23.05 -19.37 -33.44
CA ILE A 242 23.93 -18.48 -34.23
C ILE A 242 25.33 -18.42 -33.60
N ALA A 243 25.42 -18.37 -32.27
CA ALA A 243 26.71 -18.33 -31.58
C ALA A 243 27.52 -19.64 -31.77
N LEU A 244 26.86 -20.79 -31.74
CA LEU A 244 27.47 -22.10 -32.00
C LEU A 244 27.95 -22.21 -33.45
N ASP A 245 27.12 -21.81 -34.42
CA ASP A 245 27.48 -21.86 -35.84
C ASP A 245 28.67 -20.93 -36.15
N LEU A 246 28.69 -19.73 -35.59
CA LEU A 246 29.81 -18.80 -35.73
C LEU A 246 31.10 -19.31 -35.07
N ALA A 247 31.01 -20.08 -33.98
CA ALA A 247 32.18 -20.72 -33.37
C ALA A 247 32.74 -21.83 -34.27
N ASN A 248 31.86 -22.66 -34.83
CA ASN A 248 32.23 -23.74 -35.76
C ASN A 248 32.86 -23.20 -37.04
N LEU A 249 32.30 -22.14 -37.62
CA LEU A 249 32.86 -21.47 -38.80
C LEU A 249 34.26 -20.90 -38.52
N ARG A 250 34.47 -20.27 -37.36
CA ARG A 250 35.80 -19.75 -36.98
C ARG A 250 36.82 -20.87 -36.79
N ALA A 251 36.42 -22.00 -36.20
CA ALA A 251 37.29 -23.16 -36.04
C ALA A 251 37.70 -23.76 -37.39
N SER A 252 36.73 -23.93 -38.31
CA SER A 252 36.98 -24.40 -39.67
C SER A 252 37.90 -23.46 -40.46
N LEU A 253 37.69 -22.14 -40.36
CA LEU A 253 38.54 -21.13 -41.02
C LEU A 253 39.95 -21.06 -40.43
N ALA A 254 40.14 -21.42 -39.17
CA ALA A 254 41.45 -21.46 -38.53
C ALA A 254 42.29 -22.68 -38.94
N GLY A 255 41.75 -23.59 -39.77
CA GLY A 255 42.45 -24.81 -40.21
C GLY A 255 42.71 -25.79 -39.06
N VAL A 256 42.08 -25.58 -37.91
CA VAL A 256 42.01 -26.56 -36.84
C VAL A 256 40.97 -27.57 -37.30
N ASP A 257 41.40 -28.80 -37.60
CA ASP A 257 40.47 -29.93 -37.76
C ASP A 257 39.52 -29.85 -36.58
N SER A 258 38.23 -29.63 -36.87
CA SER A 258 37.20 -29.49 -35.88
C SER A 258 37.29 -30.68 -34.95
N ALA A 259 37.98 -30.51 -33.83
CA ALA A 259 38.07 -31.52 -32.81
C ALA A 259 36.63 -31.75 -32.39
N GLU A 260 36.07 -32.87 -32.83
CA GLU A 260 34.92 -33.49 -32.20
C GLU A 260 35.29 -33.68 -30.72
N GLY A 261 35.01 -32.66 -29.90
CA GLY A 261 35.54 -32.58 -28.56
C GLY A 261 35.70 -31.11 -28.18
N HIS A 262 34.75 -30.47 -27.49
CA HIS A 262 34.00 -30.99 -26.37
C HIS A 262 32.60 -30.39 -26.44
N SER A 263 31.61 -31.18 -26.87
CA SER A 263 30.26 -30.98 -26.35
C SER A 263 30.38 -31.19 -24.85
N GLY A 264 30.65 -30.09 -24.13
CA GLY A 264 30.65 -30.07 -22.68
C GLY A 264 29.41 -30.85 -22.26
N ILE A 265 29.59 -31.80 -21.36
CA ILE A 265 28.66 -32.91 -21.04
C ILE A 265 27.20 -32.46 -20.80
N ASN A 266 26.90 -31.16 -20.75
CA ASN A 266 25.56 -30.60 -20.77
C ASN A 266 25.42 -29.24 -21.54
N SER A 267 25.59 -29.18 -22.86
CA SER A 267 25.28 -27.96 -23.65
C SER A 267 23.80 -27.54 -23.58
N TRP A 268 22.91 -28.48 -23.23
CA TRP A 268 21.49 -28.26 -23.03
C TRP A 268 21.17 -27.40 -21.80
N ILE A 269 22.03 -27.38 -20.78
CA ILE A 269 21.80 -26.60 -19.55
C ILE A 269 21.92 -25.10 -19.84
N PRO A 270 23.00 -24.58 -20.44
CA PRO A 270 23.08 -23.17 -20.85
C PRO A 270 21.97 -22.76 -21.81
N LEU A 271 21.63 -23.62 -22.78
CA LEU A 271 20.56 -23.36 -23.75
C LEU A 271 19.21 -23.19 -23.04
N ALA A 272 18.83 -24.15 -22.20
CA ALA A 272 17.58 -24.10 -21.45
C ALA A 272 17.56 -22.89 -20.49
N ALA A 273 18.68 -22.60 -19.83
CA ALA A 273 18.80 -21.43 -18.95
C ALA A 273 18.60 -20.11 -19.71
N ASN A 274 19.17 -19.98 -20.90
CA ASN A 274 19.00 -18.78 -21.75
C ASN A 274 17.58 -18.65 -22.31
N MET A 275 16.94 -19.76 -22.69
CA MET A 275 15.54 -19.76 -23.14
C MET A 275 14.58 -19.38 -22.01
N VAL A 276 14.81 -19.92 -20.81
CA VAL A 276 14.05 -19.57 -19.60
C VAL A 276 14.30 -18.11 -19.22
N LEU A 277 15.54 -17.63 -19.30
CA LEU A 277 15.87 -16.23 -19.06
C LEU A 277 15.15 -15.31 -20.06
N GLY A 278 15.16 -15.65 -21.36
CA GLY A 278 14.43 -14.91 -22.40
C GLY A 278 12.92 -14.89 -22.19
N PHE A 279 12.34 -15.92 -21.56
CA PHE A 279 10.92 -15.94 -21.21
C PHE A 279 10.60 -15.13 -19.94
N ILE A 280 11.46 -15.24 -18.91
CA ILE A 280 11.22 -14.63 -17.60
C ILE A 280 11.50 -13.12 -17.61
N LEU A 281 12.51 -12.68 -18.37
CA LEU A 281 12.98 -11.30 -18.30
C LEU A 281 11.88 -10.30 -18.73
N PRO A 282 11.16 -10.47 -19.85
CA PRO A 282 9.98 -9.66 -20.19
C PRO A 282 8.98 -9.53 -19.05
N LEU A 283 8.65 -10.66 -18.42
CA LEU A 283 7.69 -10.71 -17.32
C LEU A 283 8.22 -9.95 -16.10
N ALA A 284 9.52 -10.08 -15.79
CA ALA A 284 10.16 -9.32 -14.72
C ALA A 284 10.21 -7.82 -15.04
N LEU A 285 10.39 -7.45 -16.30
CA LEU A 285 10.44 -6.06 -16.77
C LEU A 285 9.06 -5.37 -16.64
N THR A 286 7.96 -6.13 -16.61
CA THR A 286 6.65 -5.57 -16.26
C THR A 286 6.61 -4.99 -14.84
N MET A 287 7.34 -5.58 -13.89
CA MET A 287 7.37 -5.14 -12.50
C MET A 287 8.01 -3.75 -12.33
N VAL A 288 8.68 -3.23 -13.36
CA VAL A 288 9.27 -1.88 -13.39
C VAL A 288 8.22 -0.80 -13.19
N ALA A 289 6.95 -1.07 -13.52
CA ALA A 289 5.86 -0.12 -13.29
C ALA A 289 5.70 0.24 -11.80
N ILE A 290 5.96 -0.70 -10.89
CA ILE A 290 5.81 -0.49 -9.44
C ILE A 290 6.79 0.58 -8.92
N PRO A 291 8.13 0.42 -9.02
CA PRO A 291 9.06 1.46 -8.61
C PRO A 291 8.94 2.72 -9.47
N LEU A 292 8.49 2.63 -10.72
CA LEU A 292 8.26 3.80 -11.56
C LEU A 292 7.15 4.69 -10.98
N GLU A 293 6.08 4.12 -10.45
CA GLU A 293 5.03 4.88 -9.75
C GLU A 293 5.59 5.62 -8.54
N TYR A 294 6.31 4.92 -7.65
CA TYR A 294 6.92 5.53 -6.47
C TYR A 294 7.91 6.64 -6.88
N LEU A 295 8.70 6.41 -7.94
CA LEU A 295 9.63 7.40 -8.47
C LEU A 295 8.88 8.62 -8.99
N LEU A 296 7.79 8.47 -9.75
CA LEU A 296 7.03 9.61 -10.28
C LEU A 296 6.33 10.41 -9.18
N GLN A 297 5.77 9.75 -8.17
CA GLN A 297 5.11 10.41 -7.04
C GLN A 297 6.11 11.22 -6.21
N THR A 298 7.26 10.63 -5.87
CA THR A 298 8.31 11.30 -5.09
C THR A 298 9.13 12.30 -5.91
N ALA A 299 9.30 12.07 -7.21
CA ALA A 299 9.94 13.03 -8.12
C ALA A 299 9.15 14.34 -8.16
N ARG A 300 7.81 14.28 -8.18
CA ARG A 300 6.98 15.49 -8.20
C ARG A 300 7.22 16.37 -6.98
N THR A 301 7.27 15.79 -5.78
CA THR A 301 7.53 16.55 -4.54
C THR A 301 8.96 17.06 -4.49
N LEU A 302 9.94 16.26 -4.91
CA LEU A 302 11.34 16.68 -4.94
C LEU A 302 11.60 17.78 -5.97
N LEU A 303 11.13 17.63 -7.19
CA LEU A 303 11.23 18.65 -8.25
C LEU A 303 10.55 19.95 -7.82
N GLY A 304 9.39 19.88 -7.16
CA GLY A 304 8.72 21.04 -6.59
C GLY A 304 9.59 21.77 -5.55
N SER A 305 10.15 21.02 -4.60
CA SER A 305 11.04 21.60 -3.58
C SER A 305 12.35 22.16 -4.17
N LEU A 306 12.88 21.51 -5.20
CA LEU A 306 14.09 21.95 -5.89
C LEU A 306 13.83 23.21 -6.72
N ALA A 307 12.66 23.30 -7.35
CA ALA A 307 12.22 24.50 -8.06
C ALA A 307 12.05 25.69 -7.11
N GLU A 308 11.49 25.48 -5.91
CA GLU A 308 11.39 26.52 -4.89
C GLU A 308 12.77 27.04 -4.46
N ILE A 309 13.72 26.13 -4.19
CA ILE A 309 15.10 26.49 -3.84
C ILE A 309 15.78 27.26 -4.98
N LEU A 310 15.60 26.83 -6.23
CA LEU A 310 16.14 27.52 -7.40
C LEU A 310 15.58 28.94 -7.54
N LEU A 311 14.26 29.12 -7.34
CA LEU A 311 13.63 30.43 -7.36
C LEU A 311 14.15 31.31 -6.21
N ALA A 312 14.26 30.77 -5.00
CA ALA A 312 14.81 31.49 -3.85
C ALA A 312 16.28 31.90 -4.05
N ALA A 313 17.09 31.02 -4.64
CA ALA A 313 18.46 31.31 -5.03
C ALA A 313 18.52 32.41 -6.10
N SER A 314 17.66 32.35 -7.11
CA SER A 314 17.54 33.39 -8.14
C SER A 314 17.20 34.75 -7.52
N VAL A 315 16.20 34.81 -6.63
CA VAL A 315 15.85 36.04 -5.89
C VAL A 315 17.04 36.56 -5.09
N SER A 316 17.79 35.68 -4.44
CA SER A 316 18.97 36.06 -3.65
C SER A 316 20.08 36.64 -4.54
N ILE A 317 20.32 36.05 -5.71
CA ILE A 317 21.28 36.57 -6.70
C ILE A 317 20.84 37.95 -7.20
N LEU A 318 19.57 38.12 -7.58
CA LEU A 318 19.04 39.41 -8.02
C LEU A 318 19.16 40.49 -6.93
N ARG A 319 18.92 40.13 -5.65
CA ARG A 319 19.11 41.06 -4.53
C ARG A 319 20.57 41.42 -4.31
N LEU A 320 21.47 40.44 -4.43
CA LEU A 320 22.91 40.66 -4.30
C LEU A 320 23.42 41.59 -5.42
N THR A 321 23.01 41.35 -6.66
CA THR A 321 23.40 42.19 -7.81
C THR A 321 22.82 43.60 -7.69
N ALA A 322 21.54 43.74 -7.32
CA ALA A 322 20.92 45.04 -7.09
C ALA A 322 21.64 45.83 -5.98
N SER A 323 22.01 45.16 -4.89
CA SER A 323 22.78 45.78 -3.79
C SER A 323 24.17 46.19 -4.26
N GLY A 324 24.85 45.33 -5.04
CA GLY A 324 26.14 45.64 -5.65
C GLY A 324 26.09 46.88 -6.53
N ILE A 325 25.12 46.97 -7.44
CA ILE A 325 24.92 48.15 -8.31
C ILE A 325 24.68 49.41 -7.48
N LYS A 326 23.85 49.33 -6.43
CA LYS A 326 23.56 50.47 -5.56
C LYS A 326 24.83 50.98 -4.85
N HIS A 327 25.63 50.08 -4.29
CA HIS A 327 26.86 50.46 -3.61
C HIS A 327 27.91 51.00 -4.58
N THR A 328 28.08 50.38 -5.75
CA THR A 328 28.97 50.90 -6.80
C THR A 328 28.53 52.29 -7.25
N GLY A 329 27.23 52.54 -7.42
CA GLY A 329 26.71 53.86 -7.78
C GLY A 329 27.08 54.94 -6.75
N VAL A 330 26.93 54.64 -5.45
CA VAL A 330 27.32 55.57 -4.38
C VAL A 330 28.84 55.84 -4.40
N VAL A 331 29.65 54.82 -4.63
CA VAL A 331 31.12 54.96 -4.74
C VAL A 331 31.51 55.80 -5.95
N VAL A 332 30.87 55.60 -7.10
CA VAL A 332 31.13 56.37 -8.33
C VAL A 332 30.75 57.84 -8.14
N ILE A 333 29.60 58.13 -7.52
CA ILE A 333 29.20 59.50 -7.20
C ILE A 333 30.21 60.14 -6.25
N GLY A 334 30.63 59.42 -5.20
CA GLY A 334 31.64 59.93 -4.26
C GLY A 334 33.00 60.18 -4.92
N LEU A 335 33.43 59.33 -5.84
CA LEU A 335 34.65 59.52 -6.65
C LEU A 335 34.54 60.73 -7.56
N TYR A 336 33.38 60.92 -8.20
CA TYR A 336 33.12 62.06 -9.06
C TYR A 336 33.13 63.38 -8.28
N ASP A 337 32.45 63.41 -7.13
CA ASP A 337 32.45 64.56 -6.22
C ASP A 337 33.87 64.88 -5.73
N LEU A 338 34.67 63.86 -5.39
CA LEU A 338 36.07 64.05 -5.00
C LEU A 338 36.89 64.66 -6.14
N LEU A 339 36.69 64.19 -7.37
CA LEU A 339 37.44 64.63 -8.55
C LEU A 339 37.13 66.09 -8.92
N ILE A 340 35.90 66.57 -8.65
CA ILE A 340 35.51 67.97 -8.83
C ILE A 340 35.89 68.84 -7.64
N ALA A 341 35.67 68.36 -6.41
CA ALA A 341 35.89 69.15 -5.21
C ALA A 341 37.38 69.36 -4.91
N ALA A 342 38.24 68.38 -5.23
CA ALA A 342 39.69 68.48 -5.03
C ALA A 342 40.31 69.71 -5.73
N PRO A 343 40.11 69.95 -7.04
CA PRO A 343 40.66 71.13 -7.70
C PRO A 343 40.03 72.44 -7.21
N LEU A 344 38.71 72.48 -6.94
CA LEU A 344 38.04 73.67 -6.37
C LEU A 344 38.57 74.04 -4.98
N TRP A 345 38.88 73.03 -4.15
CA TRP A 345 39.48 73.26 -2.84
C TRP A 345 40.90 73.82 -2.96
N VAL A 346 41.72 73.27 -3.87
CA VAL A 346 43.07 73.78 -4.17
C VAL A 346 43.00 75.22 -4.69
N GLU A 347 42.08 75.52 -5.60
CA GLU A 347 41.87 76.86 -6.14
C GLU A 347 41.48 77.85 -5.04
N ASN A 348 40.54 77.50 -4.17
CA ASN A 348 40.13 78.36 -3.05
C ASN A 348 41.25 78.60 -2.03
N LEU A 349 42.11 77.62 -1.79
CA LEU A 349 43.30 77.78 -0.93
C LEU A 349 44.30 78.78 -1.54
N ILE A 350 44.52 78.70 -2.85
CA ILE A 350 45.39 79.63 -3.56
C ILE A 350 44.77 81.03 -3.56
N ARG A 351 43.47 81.17 -3.85
CA ARG A 351 42.74 82.45 -3.81
C ARG A 351 42.72 83.07 -2.42
N GLN A 352 42.57 82.28 -1.35
CA GLN A 352 42.65 82.79 0.02
C GLN A 352 44.05 83.29 0.37
N LYS A 353 45.10 82.58 -0.06
CA LYS A 353 46.49 83.07 0.11
C LYS A 353 46.73 84.37 -0.65
N GLN A 354 46.25 84.46 -1.90
CA GLN A 354 46.36 85.69 -2.70
C GLN A 354 45.61 86.87 -2.06
N ARG A 355 44.35 86.68 -1.63
CA ARG A 355 43.59 87.72 -0.92
C ARG A 355 44.25 88.17 0.40
N LYS A 356 44.84 87.25 1.16
CA LYS A 356 45.58 87.61 2.38
C LYS A 356 46.82 88.44 2.07
N ALA A 357 47.54 88.12 1.00
CA ALA A 357 48.67 88.92 0.54
C ALA A 357 48.22 90.31 0.09
N GLU A 358 47.18 90.42 -0.75
CA GLU A 358 46.63 91.71 -1.19
C GLU A 358 46.19 92.59 -0.01
N ASN A 359 45.49 92.03 0.98
CA ASN A 359 45.08 92.77 2.18
C ASN A 359 46.29 93.22 3.03
N GLN A 360 47.38 92.45 3.06
CA GLN A 360 48.61 92.85 3.75
C GLN A 360 49.34 93.98 3.01
N TYR A 361 49.36 93.95 1.67
CA TYR A 361 49.92 95.06 0.87
C TYR A 361 49.07 96.34 1.01
N ALA A 362 47.73 96.22 0.99
CA ALA A 362 46.83 97.36 1.19
C ALA A 362 46.98 97.99 2.59
N ALA A 363 47.10 97.17 3.64
CA ALA A 363 47.34 97.66 5.01
C ALA A 363 48.70 98.39 5.15
N GLN A 364 49.72 98.00 4.38
CA GLN A 364 51.01 98.69 4.35
C GLN A 364 50.99 99.99 3.53
N THR A 365 50.01 100.20 2.64
CA THR A 365 49.89 101.43 1.86
C THR A 365 49.05 102.50 2.56
N GLU A 366 48.24 102.13 3.56
CA GLU A 366 47.49 103.08 4.40
C GLU A 366 48.32 103.64 5.59
N GLU A 367 49.51 103.10 5.85
CA GLU A 367 50.44 103.59 6.89
C GLU A 367 51.45 104.66 6.40
N PHE A 368 51.27 105.21 5.20
CA PHE A 368 52.11 106.29 4.65
C PHE A 368 51.37 107.62 4.46
#